data_AF-A0A958YLG8-F1
#
_entry.id   AF-A0A958YLG8-F1
#
_cell.length_a   1.000
_cell.length_b   1.000
_cell.length_c   1.000
_cell.angle_alpha   90.00
_cell.angle_beta   90.00
_cell.angle_gamma   90.00
#
_symmetry.space_group_name_H-M   'P 1'
#
loop_
_entity.id
_entity.type
_entity.pdbx_description
1 polymer ?
#
loop_
_entity_poly.entity_id
_entity_poly.type
_entity_poly.pdbx_seq_one_letter_code
_entity_poly.pdbx_strand_id
1 'polypeptide(L)' 'MKRICIYPKDVQIITGKGERYSRMIIQKIKKAHQKEAHQLVTIKEFCLFLGLDYEDVFNSINNVKVNVERASNQ' A
#
# COMPACT_ATOMS: atom_id res chain seq x y z
N MET A 1 8.49 0.38 14.33
CA MET A 1 7.95 -0.90 13.78
C MET A 1 7.48 -0.65 12.35
N LYS A 2 7.83 -1.50 11.39
CA LYS A 2 7.38 -1.37 9.99
C LYS A 2 6.11 -2.19 9.76
N ARG A 3 5.15 -1.65 9.00
CA ARG A 3 3.88 -2.26 8.64
C ARG A 3 3.99 -2.97 7.30
N ILE A 4 3.42 -4.18 7.24
CA ILE A 4 3.32 -5.00 6.03
C ILE A 4 1.89 -4.98 5.46
N CYS A 5 0.91 -4.71 6.32
CA CYS A 5 -0.51 -4.60 5.96
C CYS A 5 -0.91 -3.15 5.69
N ILE A 6 -1.95 -2.97 4.88
CA ILE A 6 -2.51 -1.67 4.54
C ILE A 6 -3.92 -1.50 5.10
N TYR A 7 -4.23 -0.30 5.60
CA TYR A 7 -5.52 0.05 6.17
C TYR A 7 -6.20 1.17 5.40
N PRO A 8 -7.52 1.43 5.59
CA PRO A 8 -8.22 2.48 4.88
C PRO A 8 -7.53 3.85 4.97
N LYS A 9 -6.92 4.18 6.12
CA LYS A 9 -6.17 5.43 6.30
C LYS A 9 -4.91 5.53 5.43
N ASP A 10 -4.19 4.42 5.26
CA ASP A 10 -3.02 4.40 4.38
C ASP A 10 -3.46 4.58 2.92
N VAL A 11 -4.55 3.91 2.51
CA VAL A 11 -5.12 4.06 1.17
C VAL A 11 -5.56 5.51 0.92
N GLN A 12 -6.13 6.20 1.91
CA GLN A 12 -6.45 7.63 1.78
C GLN A 12 -5.20 8.47 1.51
N ILE A 13 -4.14 8.24 2.29
CA ILE A 13 -2.88 8.98 2.17
C ILE A 13 -2.26 8.75 0.79
N ILE A 14 -2.22 7.51 0.33
CA ILE A 14 -1.59 7.14 -0.94
C ILE A 14 -2.40 7.63 -2.15
N THR A 15 -3.73 7.55 -2.09
CA THR A 15 -4.59 7.79 -3.26
C THR A 15 -5.23 9.18 -3.27
N GLY A 16 -5.19 9.91 -2.15
CA GLY A 16 -5.91 11.18 -1.96
C GLY A 16 -7.44 11.03 -1.99
N LYS A 17 -7.97 9.81 -1.87
CA LYS A 17 -9.41 9.53 -1.94
C LYS A 17 -10.04 9.46 -0.55
N GLY A 18 -11.37 9.57 -0.49
CA GLY A 18 -12.13 9.49 0.76
C GLY A 18 -12.17 8.09 1.41
N GLU A 19 -12.66 8.05 2.64
CA GLU A 19 -12.82 6.83 3.47
C GLU A 19 -13.65 5.75 2.80
N ARG A 20 -14.77 6.13 2.19
CA ARG A 20 -15.68 5.20 1.49
C ARG A 20 -14.96 4.48 0.34
N TYR A 21 -14.24 5.22 -0.49
CA TYR A 21 -13.48 4.66 -1.61
C TYR A 21 -12.37 3.73 -1.09
N SER A 22 -11.67 4.15 -0.05
CA SER A 22 -10.58 3.38 0.56
C SER A 22 -11.04 2.03 1.10
N ARG A 23 -12.17 2.01 1.83
CA ARG A 23 -12.79 0.76 2.30
C ARG A 23 -13.26 -0.13 1.15
N MET A 24 -13.84 0.47 0.12
CA MET A 24 -14.28 -0.25 -1.07
C MET A 24 -13.09 -0.93 -1.78
N ILE A 25 -11.96 -0.24 -1.96
CA ILE A 25 -10.75 -0.82 -2.55
C ILE A 25 -10.26 -2.02 -1.74
N ILE A 26 -10.15 -1.89 -0.41
CA ILE A 26 -9.72 -3.00 0.44
C ILE A 26 -10.66 -4.21 0.30
N GLN A 27 -11.98 -3.99 0.26
CA GLN A 27 -12.93 -5.07 0.02
C GLN A 27 -12.79 -5.71 -1.36
N LYS A 28 -12.53 -4.92 -2.41
CA LYS A 28 -12.29 -5.45 -3.76
C LYS A 28 -11.03 -6.32 -3.79
N ILE A 29 -9.95 -5.89 -3.15
CA ILE A 29 -8.71 -6.67 -3.04
C ILE A 29 -8.96 -7.98 -2.27
N LYS A 30 -9.65 -7.92 -1.12
CA LYS A 30 -10.01 -9.14 -0.37
C LYS A 30 -10.80 -10.13 -1.23
N LYS A 31 -11.79 -9.63 -1.99
CA LYS A 31 -12.58 -10.47 -2.91
C LYS A 31 -11.73 -11.07 -4.04
N ALA A 32 -10.85 -10.28 -4.66
CA ALA A 32 -9.99 -10.75 -5.74
C ALA A 32 -9.03 -11.87 -5.30
N HIS A 33 -8.58 -11.83 -4.05
CA HIS A 33 -7.70 -12.84 -3.46
C HIS A 33 -8.43 -13.90 -2.63
N GLN A 34 -9.78 -13.96 -2.68
CA GLN A 34 -10.61 -14.89 -1.91
C GLN A 34 -10.24 -14.95 -0.43
N LYS A 35 -9.99 -13.78 0.17
CA LYS A 35 -9.55 -13.67 1.55
C LYS A 35 -10.68 -13.85 2.55
N GLU A 36 -10.37 -14.55 3.63
CA GLU A 36 -11.24 -14.67 4.78
C GLU A 36 -11.38 -13.33 5.53
N ALA A 37 -12.46 -13.17 6.31
CA ALA A 37 -12.76 -11.92 7.00
C ALA A 37 -11.61 -11.42 7.89
N HIS A 38 -10.93 -12.35 8.56
CA HIS A 38 -9.79 -12.08 9.46
C HIS A 38 -8.47 -11.80 8.71
N GLN A 39 -8.37 -12.17 7.44
CA GLN A 39 -7.15 -11.94 6.66
C GLN A 39 -7.05 -10.47 6.25
N LEU A 40 -5.87 -9.91 6.43
CA LEU A 40 -5.56 -8.53 6.08
C LEU A 40 -5.10 -8.41 4.62
N VAL A 41 -5.16 -7.19 4.09
CA VAL A 41 -4.56 -6.84 2.80
C VAL A 41 -3.13 -6.38 3.05
N THR A 42 -2.19 -6.95 2.32
CA THR A 42 -0.78 -6.52 2.35
C THR A 42 -0.56 -5.30 1.45
N ILE A 43 0.50 -4.54 1.74
CA ILE A 43 0.96 -3.46 0.87
C ILE A 43 1.22 -4.00 -0.54
N LYS A 44 1.82 -5.18 -0.65
CA LYS A 44 2.10 -5.85 -1.93
C LYS A 44 0.84 -6.12 -2.74
N GLU A 45 -0.20 -6.69 -2.13
CA GLU A 45 -1.47 -6.96 -2.82
C GLU A 45 -2.15 -5.68 -3.28
N PHE A 46 -2.10 -4.63 -2.46
CA PHE A 46 -2.62 -3.32 -2.84
C PHE A 46 -1.86 -2.70 -4.02
N CYS A 47 -0.53 -2.73 -3.99
CA CYS A 47 0.31 -2.25 -5.08
C CYS A 47 0.04 -3.01 -6.39
N LEU A 48 -0.04 -4.35 -6.33
CA LEU A 48 -0.39 -5.18 -7.49
C LEU A 48 -1.79 -4.85 -8.04
N PHE A 49 -2.77 -4.62 -7.15
CA PHE A 49 -4.15 -4.32 -7.56
C PHE A 49 -4.31 -2.94 -8.22
N LEU A 50 -3.55 -1.93 -7.77
CA LEU A 50 -3.62 -0.56 -8.30
C LEU A 50 -2.54 -0.22 -9.33
N GLY A 51 -1.57 -1.11 -9.56
CA GLY A 51 -0.43 -0.85 -10.43
C GLY A 51 0.53 0.20 -9.86
N LEU A 52 0.76 0.18 -8.55
CA LEU A 52 1.68 1.10 -7.86
C LEU A 52 3.01 0.41 -7.55
N ASP A 53 4.08 1.19 -7.48
CA ASP A 53 5.37 0.69 -7.02
C ASP A 53 5.31 0.30 -5.53
N TYR A 54 5.92 -0.84 -5.20
CA TYR A 54 5.90 -1.35 -3.83
C TYR A 54 6.78 -0.53 -2.89
N GLU A 55 7.97 -0.12 -3.35
CA GLU A 55 8.94 0.59 -2.53
C GLU A 55 8.44 1.98 -2.20
N ASP A 56 7.89 2.70 -3.18
CA ASP A 56 7.30 4.04 -2.97
C ASP A 56 6.21 4.00 -1.90
N VAL A 57 5.26 3.06 -2.03
CA VAL A 57 4.16 2.91 -1.09
C VAL A 57 4.67 2.46 0.29
N PHE A 58 5.57 1.47 0.34
CA PHE A 58 6.12 0.97 1.58
C PHE A 58 6.88 2.07 2.33
N ASN A 59 7.68 2.87 1.62
CA ASN A 59 8.45 3.96 2.19
C ASN A 59 7.56 5.09 2.69
N SER A 60 6.49 5.41 1.96
CA SER A 60 5.47 6.38 2.36
C SER A 60 4.76 5.97 3.67
N ILE A 61 4.31 4.72 3.77
CA ILE A 61 3.61 4.20 4.96
C ILE A 61 4.53 4.07 6.17
N ASN A 62 5.79 3.71 5.95
CA ASN A 62 6.76 3.38 6.99
C ASN A 62 7.76 4.50 7.29
N ASN A 63 7.62 5.67 6.67
CA ASN A 63 8.51 6.81 6.78
C ASN A 63 9.99 6.44 6.61
N VAL A 64 10.27 5.60 5.61
CA VAL A 64 11.64 5.19 5.29
C VAL A 64 12.28 6.28 4.43
N LYS A 65 13.41 6.84 4.89
CA LYS A 65 14.18 7.78 4.10
C LYS A 65 14.93 7.02 3.00
N VAL A 66 14.65 7.35 1.75
CA VAL A 66 15.43 6.86 0.61
C VAL A 66 16.68 7.74 0.51
N ASN A 67 17.86 7.17 0.74
CA ASN A 67 19.11 7.87 0.44
C ASN A 67 19.34 7.78 -1.08
N VAL A 68 18.99 8.84 -1.79
CA VAL A 68 19.27 9.00 -3.22
C VAL A 68 20.74 9.40 -3.40
N GLU A 69 21.64 8.51 -3.01
CA GLU A 69 23.09 8.68 -3.19
C GLU A 69 23.65 7.40 -3.82
N ARG A 70 23.38 7.17 -5.11
CA ARG A 70 24.04 6.11 -5.91
C ARG A 70 23.75 6.15 -7.42
N ALA A 71 23.38 7.30 -7.99
CA ALA A 71 23.15 7.41 -9.43
C ALA A 71 24.08 8.43 -10.14
N SER A 72 25.23 8.77 -9.55
CA SER A 72 26.18 9.73 -10.14
C SER A 72 27.62 9.22 -10.29
N ASN A 73 27.90 7.94 -9.99
CA ASN A 73 29.23 7.37 -10.18
C ASN A 73 29.15 6.07 -10.98
N GLN A 74 28.87 6.19 -12.28
CA GLN A 74 29.50 5.42 -13.36
C GLN A 74 29.23 6.10 -14.70
#